data_AF-A0A525CAY2-F1
#
_entry.id   AF-A0A525CAY2-F1
#
_cell.length_a   1.000
_cell.length_b   1.000
_cell.length_c   1.000
_cell.angle_alpha   90.00
_cell.angle_beta   90.00
_cell.angle_gamma   90.00
#
_symmetry.space_group_name_H-M   'P 1'
#
loop_
_entity.id
_entity.type
_entity.pdbx_description
1 polymer ?
#
loop_
_entity_poly.entity_id
_entity_poly.type
_entity_poly.pdbx_seq_one_letter_code
_entity_poly.pdbx_strand_id
1 'polypeptide(L)'
;MNASRPRLAAVIFRWSARILSLVVLALFVFMAMGDNILANPPSLEELPLFLCFPVGMTAGLFLAWRWELLGALVAILCLALFYLLDFLVSGTMPQGPFFLLFTSPALLFILAWFLGRKPAA
;
A
#
# COMPACT_ATOMS: atom_id res chain seq x y z
N MET A 1 6.18 -27.40 23.52
CA MET A 1 6.61 -26.38 22.54
C MET A 1 5.37 -25.71 21.95
N ASN A 2 5.22 -24.39 22.14
CA ASN A 2 3.97 -23.63 22.08
C ASN A 2 3.39 -23.44 20.66
N ALA A 3 2.27 -24.09 20.36
CA ALA A 3 1.43 -23.80 19.19
C ALA A 3 0.76 -22.39 19.23
N SER A 4 0.87 -21.67 20.35
CA SER A 4 0.21 -20.36 20.59
C SER A 4 0.99 -19.13 20.09
N ARG A 5 2.32 -19.22 19.95
CA ARG A 5 3.18 -18.09 19.51
C ARG A 5 2.94 -17.60 18.06
N PRO A 6 2.75 -18.46 17.04
CA PRO A 6 2.56 -17.98 15.66
C PRO A 6 1.23 -17.25 15.47
N ARG A 7 0.19 -17.60 16.25
CA ARG A 7 -1.10 -16.90 16.24
C ARG A 7 -1.01 -15.49 16.78
N LEU A 8 -0.30 -15.28 17.89
CA LEU A 8 -0.12 -13.93 18.46
C LEU A 8 0.68 -13.03 17.50
N ALA A 9 1.75 -13.57 16.91
CA ALA A 9 2.55 -12.83 15.92
C ALA A 9 1.69 -12.39 14.72
N ALA A 10 0.93 -13.30 14.11
CA ALA A 10 0.04 -12.97 13.01
C ALA A 10 -0.97 -11.86 13.38
N VAL A 11 -1.55 -11.91 14.58
CA VAL A 11 -2.47 -10.87 15.06
C VAL A 11 -1.78 -9.52 15.20
N ILE A 12 -0.58 -9.48 15.80
CA ILE A 12 0.19 -8.24 15.95
C ILE A 12 0.48 -7.63 14.58
N PHE A 13 1.04 -8.42 13.65
CA PHE A 13 1.34 -7.94 12.30
C PHE A 13 0.10 -7.40 11.56
N ARG A 14 -1.07 -8.06 11.70
CA ARG A 14 -2.34 -7.57 11.10
C ARG A 14 -2.75 -6.22 11.64
N TRP A 15 -2.74 -6.06 12.96
CA TRP A 15 -3.17 -4.80 13.57
C TRP A 15 -2.18 -3.67 13.27
N SER A 16 -0.88 -3.95 13.32
CA SER A 16 0.15 -3.01 12.87
C SER A 16 -0.07 -2.60 11.41
N ALA A 17 -0.33 -3.55 10.51
CA ALA A 17 -0.63 -3.26 9.10
C ALA A 17 -1.86 -2.38 8.93
N ARG A 18 -2.94 -2.66 9.66
CA ARG A 18 -4.19 -1.86 9.62
C ARG A 18 -3.97 -0.43 10.12
N ILE A 19 -3.34 -0.28 11.28
CA ILE A 19 -3.04 1.05 11.84
C ILE A 19 -2.16 1.83 10.87
N LEU A 20 -1.11 1.22 10.35
CA LEU A 20 -0.20 1.89 9.43
C LEU A 20 -0.89 2.24 8.09
N SER A 21 -1.79 1.39 7.60
CA SER A 21 -2.60 1.71 6.40
C SER A 21 -3.53 2.92 6.61
N LEU A 22 -4.08 3.09 7.82
CA LEU A 22 -4.87 4.28 8.17
C LEU A 22 -4.00 5.53 8.28
N VAL A 23 -2.79 5.41 8.84
CA VAL A 23 -1.83 6.53 8.88
C VAL A 23 -1.46 6.97 7.46
N VAL A 24 -1.17 6.01 6.57
CA VAL A 24 -0.89 6.29 5.16
C VAL A 24 -2.08 6.98 4.48
N LEU A 25 -3.31 6.49 4.69
CA LEU A 25 -4.50 7.16 4.16
C LEU A 25 -4.64 8.60 4.70
N ALA A 26 -4.49 8.79 6.02
CA ALA A 26 -4.62 10.09 6.65
C ALA A 26 -3.59 11.10 6.10
N LEU A 27 -2.35 10.65 5.86
CA LEU A 27 -1.32 11.49 5.23
C LEU A 27 -1.73 11.91 3.82
N PHE A 28 -2.26 11.01 2.98
CA PHE A 28 -2.70 11.40 1.64
C PHE A 28 -3.92 12.31 1.65
N VAL A 29 -4.87 12.11 2.56
CA VAL A 29 -6.00 13.03 2.74
C VAL A 29 -5.50 14.42 3.14
N PHE A 30 -4.54 14.49 4.08
CA PHE A 30 -3.92 15.74 4.49
C PHE A 30 -3.20 16.44 3.34
N MET A 31 -2.42 15.70 2.54
CA MET A 31 -1.73 16.24 1.35
C MET A 31 -2.73 16.74 0.30
N ALA A 32 -3.80 15.99 0.03
CA ALA A 32 -4.84 16.35 -0.93
C ALA A 32 -5.58 17.64 -0.54
N MET A 33 -5.73 17.91 0.76
CA MET A 33 -6.28 19.18 1.25
C MET A 33 -5.34 20.37 0.97
N GLY A 34 -4.02 20.16 1.00
CA GLY A 34 -3.05 21.21 0.66
C GLY A 34 -3.01 21.54 -0.82
N ASP A 35 -3.13 20.52 -1.68
CA ASP A 35 -3.00 20.67 -3.14
C ASP A 35 -4.26 21.22 -3.84
N ASN A 36 -5.39 21.37 -3.13
CA ASN A 36 -6.67 21.79 -3.71
C ASN A 36 -7.04 21.00 -4.98
N ILE A 37 -6.92 19.67 -4.95
CA ILE A 37 -7.17 18.77 -6.09
C ILE A 37 -8.56 18.99 -6.74
N LEU A 38 -9.55 19.46 -5.97
CA LEU A 38 -10.87 19.81 -6.49
C LEU A 38 -10.88 21.06 -7.39
N ALA A 39 -9.95 22.00 -7.15
CA ALA A 39 -9.79 23.22 -7.95
C ALA A 39 -8.87 22.98 -9.15
N ASN A 40 -7.85 22.13 -9.01
CA ASN A 40 -6.91 21.75 -10.07
C ASN A 40 -6.89 20.23 -10.23
N PRO A 41 -7.83 19.65 -10.99
CA PRO A 41 -7.84 18.22 -11.21
C PRO A 41 -6.60 17.78 -12.03
N PRO A 42 -6.11 16.55 -11.81
CA PRO A 42 -4.96 16.03 -12.54
C PRO A 42 -5.23 16.02 -14.05
N SER A 43 -4.20 16.36 -14.83
CA SER A 43 -4.26 16.31 -16.29
C SER A 43 -4.46 14.87 -16.80
N LEU A 44 -4.84 14.69 -18.06
CA LEU A 44 -5.00 13.35 -18.66
C LEU A 44 -3.69 12.53 -18.65
N GLU A 45 -2.55 13.21 -18.64
CA GLU A 45 -1.22 12.60 -18.59
C GLU A 45 -0.84 12.19 -17.15
N GLU A 46 -1.29 12.95 -16.15
CA GLU A 46 -1.06 12.67 -14.73
C GLU A 46 -2.06 11.66 -14.15
N LEU A 47 -3.23 11.53 -14.76
CA LEU A 47 -4.32 10.68 -14.28
C LEU A 47 -3.90 9.21 -14.07
N PRO A 48 -3.14 8.55 -14.97
CA PRO A 48 -2.66 7.19 -14.75
C PRO A 48 -1.72 7.08 -13.55
N LEU A 49 -0.85 8.08 -13.35
CA LEU A 49 0.05 8.13 -12.21
C LEU A 49 -0.76 8.26 -10.92
N PHE A 50 -1.71 9.20 -10.87
CA PHE A 50 -2.59 9.44 -9.73
C PHE A 50 -3.45 8.21 -9.36
N LEU A 51 -3.97 7.52 -10.38
CA LEU A 51 -4.75 6.29 -10.21
C LEU A 51 -3.90 5.12 -9.69
N CYS A 52 -2.64 5.00 -10.10
CA CYS A 52 -1.73 4.01 -9.54
C CYS A 52 -1.31 4.39 -8.11
N PHE A 53 -0.92 5.65 -7.91
CA PHE A 53 -0.53 6.22 -6.63
C PHE A 53 -1.03 7.67 -6.52
N PRO A 54 -1.78 8.02 -5.47
CA PRO A 54 -2.03 7.25 -4.25
C PRO A 54 -3.26 6.33 -4.29
N VAL A 55 -4.14 6.45 -5.28
CA VAL A 55 -5.50 5.85 -5.22
C VAL A 55 -5.48 4.31 -5.25
N GLY A 56 -4.89 3.71 -6.27
CA GLY A 56 -4.86 2.26 -6.46
C GLY A 56 -4.09 1.55 -5.35
N MET A 57 -2.95 2.11 -4.95
CA MET A 57 -2.17 1.61 -3.81
C MET A 57 -3.00 1.59 -2.52
N THR A 58 -3.65 2.72 -2.16
CA THR A 58 -4.46 2.78 -0.93
C THR A 58 -5.66 1.84 -1.01
N ALA A 59 -6.34 1.75 -2.15
CA ALA A 59 -7.41 0.78 -2.38
C ALA A 59 -6.94 -0.67 -2.16
N GLY A 60 -5.74 -1.02 -2.65
CA GLY A 60 -5.11 -2.31 -2.37
C GLY A 60 -4.86 -2.55 -0.88
N LEU A 61 -4.38 -1.54 -0.14
CA LEU A 61 -4.20 -1.63 1.31
C LEU A 61 -5.53 -1.89 2.03
N PHE A 62 -6.62 -1.24 1.64
CA PHE A 62 -7.95 -1.52 2.21
C PHE A 62 -8.49 -2.89 1.80
N LEU A 63 -8.23 -3.33 0.57
CA LEU A 63 -8.55 -4.68 0.12
C LEU A 63 -7.85 -5.74 0.99
N ALA A 64 -6.63 -5.45 1.45
CA ALA A 64 -5.83 -6.33 2.31
C ALA A 64 -6.46 -6.54 3.70
N TRP A 65 -7.40 -5.70 4.13
CA TRP A 65 -8.09 -5.88 5.41
C TRP A 65 -8.97 -7.13 5.43
N ARG A 66 -9.55 -7.46 4.26
CA ARG A 66 -10.40 -8.65 4.06
C ARG A 66 -9.64 -9.78 3.39
N TRP A 67 -8.74 -9.46 2.45
CA TRP A 67 -7.92 -10.41 1.68
C TRP A 67 -6.44 -10.00 1.71
N GLU A 68 -5.76 -10.32 2.82
CA GLU A 68 -4.39 -9.87 3.14
C GLU A 68 -3.41 -9.94 1.97
N LEU A 69 -3.21 -11.13 1.40
CA LEU A 69 -2.25 -11.32 0.31
C LEU A 69 -2.70 -10.59 -0.97
N LEU A 70 -3.96 -10.77 -1.38
CA LEU A 70 -4.45 -10.18 -2.64
C LEU A 70 -4.36 -8.65 -2.60
N GLY A 71 -4.83 -8.02 -1.53
CA GLY A 71 -4.77 -6.57 -1.38
C GLY A 71 -3.35 -6.05 -1.28
N ALA A 72 -2.47 -6.74 -0.56
CA ALA A 72 -1.06 -6.35 -0.49
C ALA A 72 -0.37 -6.43 -1.86
N LEU A 73 -0.64 -7.49 -2.64
CA LEU A 73 -0.12 -7.62 -4.00
C LEU A 73 -0.67 -6.53 -4.93
N VAL A 74 -1.95 -6.19 -4.84
CA VAL A 74 -2.55 -5.07 -5.58
C VAL A 74 -1.85 -3.77 -5.22
N ALA A 75 -1.64 -3.48 -3.93
CA ALA A 75 -0.96 -2.27 -3.49
C ALA A 75 0.47 -2.17 -4.03
N ILE A 76 1.24 -3.26 -3.97
CA ILE A 76 2.61 -3.34 -4.51
C ILE A 76 2.61 -3.20 -6.03
N LEU A 77 1.68 -3.84 -6.73
CA LEU A 77 1.58 -3.76 -8.19
C LEU A 77 1.23 -2.33 -8.64
N CYS A 78 0.29 -1.67 -7.97
CA CYS A 78 -0.03 -0.27 -8.24
C CYS A 78 1.19 0.64 -8.03
N LEU A 79 1.98 0.43 -6.97
CA LEU A 79 3.21 1.19 -6.80
C LEU A 79 4.24 0.88 -7.90
N ALA A 80 4.42 -0.38 -8.26
CA ALA A 80 5.35 -0.77 -9.32
C ALA A 80 4.96 -0.15 -10.68
N LEU A 81 3.66 -0.13 -10.99
CA LEU A 81 3.12 0.55 -12.17
C LEU A 81 3.34 2.06 -12.12
N PHE A 82 3.18 2.69 -10.95
CA PHE A 82 3.50 4.10 -10.78
C PHE A 82 4.97 4.40 -11.12
N TYR A 83 5.93 3.63 -10.58
CA TYR A 83 7.35 3.80 -10.90
C TYR A 83 7.64 3.61 -12.39
N LEU A 84 7.00 2.62 -13.02
CA LEU A 84 7.17 2.35 -14.45
C LEU A 84 6.61 3.51 -15.30
N LEU A 85 5.40 3.98 -14.99
CA LEU A 85 4.75 5.06 -15.72
C LEU A 85 5.51 6.38 -15.55
N ASP A 86 5.90 6.73 -14.33
CA ASP A 86 6.70 7.94 -14.09
C ASP A 86 8.04 7.88 -14.82
N PHE A 87 8.72 6.73 -14.83
CA PHE A 87 9.95 6.57 -15.58
C PHE A 87 9.75 6.77 -17.10
N LEU A 88 8.64 6.28 -17.65
CA LEU A 88 8.32 6.43 -19.08
C LEU A 88 7.95 7.87 -19.45
N VAL A 89 7.34 8.63 -18.54
CA VAL A 89 6.91 10.03 -18.77
C VAL A 89 8.06 11.01 -18.51
N SER A 90 8.70 10.89 -17.34
CA SER A 90 9.69 11.84 -16.84
C SER A 90 11.12 11.52 -17.33
N GLY A 91 11.37 10.29 -17.81
CA GLY A 91 12.70 9.83 -18.24
C GLY A 91 13.73 9.68 -17.09
N THR A 92 13.33 10.03 -15.87
CA THR A 92 14.11 9.93 -14.64
C THR A 92 13.39 9.06 -13.64
N MET A 93 14.13 8.33 -12.82
CA MET A 93 13.52 7.57 -11.72
C MET A 93 12.97 8.55 -10.66
N PRO A 94 11.79 8.28 -10.07
CA PRO A 94 11.25 9.11 -9.00
C PRO A 94 12.29 9.37 -7.92
N GLN A 95 12.40 10.62 -7.45
CA GLN A 95 13.43 11.05 -6.51
C GLN A 95 13.20 10.43 -5.12
N GLY A 96 13.76 9.23 -4.91
CA GLY A 96 13.97 8.61 -3.62
C GLY A 96 13.01 7.48 -3.25
N PRO A 97 13.43 6.56 -2.35
CA PRO A 97 12.66 5.37 -1.96
C PRO A 97 11.44 5.70 -1.07
N PHE A 98 11.06 6.97 -0.92
CA PHE A 98 9.99 7.42 -0.02
C PHE A 98 8.64 6.78 -0.34
N PHE A 99 8.36 6.51 -1.62
CA PHE A 99 7.12 5.86 -2.02
C PHE A 99 6.99 4.43 -1.45
N LEU A 100 8.12 3.74 -1.22
CA LEU A 100 8.13 2.40 -0.60
C LEU A 100 7.68 2.44 0.87
N LEU A 101 7.91 3.57 1.56
CA LEU A 101 7.47 3.74 2.95
C LEU A 101 5.94 3.65 3.05
N PHE A 102 5.21 4.22 2.10
CA PHE A 102 3.75 4.17 2.07
C PHE A 102 3.21 2.77 1.75
N THR A 103 4.00 1.90 1.12
CA THR A 103 3.64 0.49 0.85
C THR A 103 4.08 -0.46 1.96
N SER A 104 4.79 0.02 2.99
CA SER A 104 5.19 -0.82 4.14
C SER A 104 4.04 -1.58 4.84
N PRO A 105 2.79 -1.08 4.93
CA PRO A 105 1.68 -1.90 5.45
C PRO A 105 1.40 -3.15 4.61
N ALA A 106 1.61 -3.11 3.29
CA ALA A 106 1.41 -4.26 2.40
C ALA A 106 2.38 -5.41 2.76
N LEU A 107 3.63 -5.09 3.09
CA LEU A 107 4.60 -6.09 3.54
C LEU A 107 4.16 -6.74 4.86
N LEU A 108 3.62 -5.95 5.79
CA LEU A 108 3.06 -6.46 7.05
C LEU A 108 1.85 -7.36 6.82
N PHE A 109 0.96 -7.02 5.86
CA PHE A 109 -0.17 -7.89 5.48
C PHE A 109 0.31 -9.22 4.88
N ILE A 110 1.36 -9.22 4.04
CA ILE A 110 1.95 -10.45 3.49
C ILE A 110 2.53 -11.31 4.62
N LEU A 111 3.30 -10.71 5.54
CA LEU A 111 3.87 -11.42 6.69
C LEU A 111 2.79 -12.01 7.60
N ALA A 112 1.76 -11.22 7.92
CA ALA A 112 0.59 -11.66 8.67
C ALA A 112 -0.10 -12.87 8.04
N TRP A 113 -0.20 -12.89 6.71
CA TRP A 113 -0.81 -13.98 5.97
C TRP A 113 0.02 -15.28 6.06
N PHE A 114 1.34 -15.19 5.87
CA PHE A 114 2.23 -16.34 6.00
C PHE A 114 2.25 -16.90 7.43
N LEU A 115 2.31 -16.04 8.44
CA LEU A 115 2.28 -16.45 9.86
C LEU A 115 0.91 -17.00 10.29
N GLY A 116 -0.16 -16.58 9.61
CA GLY A 116 -1.53 -17.03 9.87
C GLY A 116 -1.90 -18.35 9.19
N ARG A 117 -1.14 -18.79 8.17
CA ARG A 117 -1.33 -20.10 7.55
C ARG A 117 -0.79 -21.18 8.49
N LYS A 118 -1.66 -22.11 8.89
CA LYS A 118 -1.20 -23.38 9.46
C LYS A 118 -0.38 -24.11 8.38
N PRO A 119 0.76 -24.73 8.71
CA PRO A 119 1.36 -25.72 7.82
C PRO A 119 0.27 -26.75 7.51
N ALA A 120 0.02 -27.02 6.22
CA ALA A 120 -0.71 -28.23 5.86
C ALA A 120 0.11 -29.39 6.42
N ALA A 121 -0.50 -30.14 7.33
CA ALA A 121 0.08 -31.32 7.96
C ALA A 121 0.37 -32.41 6.91
#